data_AF-A0A183E6R6-F1
#
_entry.id   AF-A0A183E6R6-F1
#
_cell.length_a   1.000
_cell.length_b   1.000
_cell.length_c   1.000
_cell.angle_alpha   90.00
_cell.angle_beta   90.00
_cell.angle_gamma   90.00
#
_symmetry.space_group_name_H-M   'P 1'
#
loop_
_entity.id
_entity.type
_entity.pdbx_description
1 polymer ?
#
loop_
_entity_poly.entity_id
_entity_poly.type
_entity_poly.pdbx_seq_one_letter_code
_entity_poly.pdbx_strand_id
1 'polypeptide(L)'
;MSNNRDIEPAVALVFIYRVLKEHMVGVLKESKPDLETVKDPKEERRPESCLVLEKEPARKAFDSESNEDIERLDPFVDIALQCLYLKYDQILINSLRCFLLLLKFPLPALRTNMPKFLDRLFIFLADYTAFTTAGHAAEYAQNSLEVSQLVFKAFTQIIKDAPNFLLTAKRLQLLLTYAETDVFDSQKQAVAFPLIKAIIIRKLQDPKVTEIIQYLSETAITSEISYVREQCRQVILNTKF
;
A
#
# COMPACT_ATOMS: atom_id res chain seq x y z
N MET A 1 13.00 27.96 15.80
CA MET A 1 13.69 27.00 14.91
C MET A 1 14.33 25.94 15.79
N SER A 2 13.62 24.86 16.07
CA SER A 2 14.15 23.76 16.89
C SER A 2 15.03 22.88 16.00
N ASN A 3 16.35 22.95 16.20
CA ASN A 3 17.31 22.04 15.57
C ASN A 3 17.29 20.72 16.35
N ASN A 4 16.49 19.76 15.89
CA ASN A 4 16.51 18.36 16.36
C ASN A 4 17.79 17.66 15.85
N ARG A 5 18.96 18.05 16.37
CA ARG A 5 20.24 17.43 16.00
C ARG A 5 20.54 16.13 16.76
N ASP A 6 19.74 15.77 17.77
CA ASP A 6 20.04 14.64 18.67
C ASP A 6 19.06 13.48 18.59
N ILE A 7 18.10 13.50 17.65
CA ILE A 7 17.23 12.34 17.43
C ILE A 7 17.88 11.43 16.41
N GLU A 8 18.35 10.27 16.87
CA GLU A 8 18.84 9.20 16.00
C GLU A 8 17.77 8.89 14.94
N PRO A 9 18.12 8.83 13.64
CA PRO A 9 17.13 8.65 12.57
C PRO A 9 16.20 7.46 12.80
N ALA A 10 16.72 6.38 13.40
CA ALA A 10 15.96 5.20 13.78
C ALA A 10 14.89 5.48 14.84
N VAL A 11 15.15 6.37 15.80
CA VAL A 11 14.20 6.77 16.86
C VAL A 11 13.13 7.71 16.29
N ALA A 12 13.52 8.67 15.46
CA ALA A 12 12.57 9.50 14.72
C ALA A 12 11.65 8.64 13.85
N LEU A 13 12.19 7.56 13.26
CA LEU A 13 11.48 6.61 12.42
C LEU A 13 10.50 5.72 13.18
N VAL A 14 10.91 5.13 14.30
CA VAL A 14 10.01 4.36 15.16
C VAL A 14 8.92 5.28 15.70
N PHE A 15 9.25 6.52 16.04
CA PHE A 15 8.28 7.53 16.46
C PHE A 15 7.33 7.91 15.32
N ILE A 16 7.82 8.19 14.12
CA ILE A 16 7.00 8.53 12.95
C ILE A 16 6.12 7.35 12.53
N TYR A 17 6.66 6.13 12.45
CA TYR A 17 5.85 4.95 12.13
C TYR A 17 4.84 4.65 13.24
N ARG A 18 5.21 4.77 14.52
CA ARG A 18 4.28 4.58 15.64
C ARG A 18 3.20 5.66 15.63
N VAL A 19 3.56 6.93 15.42
CA VAL A 19 2.62 8.07 15.29
C VAL A 19 1.72 7.87 14.07
N LEU A 20 2.25 7.55 12.89
CA LEU A 20 1.45 7.31 11.68
C LEU A 20 0.54 6.08 11.83
N LYS A 21 1.03 4.99 12.44
CA LYS A 21 0.25 3.79 12.73
C LYS A 21 -0.84 4.07 13.78
N GLU A 22 -0.54 4.86 14.80
CA GLU A 22 -1.45 5.22 15.91
C GLU A 22 -2.47 6.30 15.52
N HIS A 23 -2.16 7.16 14.55
CA HIS A 23 -3.03 8.22 14.04
C HIS A 23 -3.88 7.79 12.82
N MET A 24 -3.50 6.74 12.09
CA MET A 24 -4.22 6.29 10.88
C MET A 24 -5.08 5.03 11.05
N VAL A 25 -5.25 4.54 12.29
CA VAL A 25 -6.11 3.37 12.61
C VAL A 25 -7.56 3.57 12.15
N GLY A 26 -8.02 4.82 11.97
CA GLY A 26 -9.35 5.13 11.45
C GLY A 26 -9.56 4.83 9.96
N VAL A 27 -8.53 4.98 9.13
CA VAL A 27 -8.65 4.89 7.65
C VAL A 27 -8.56 3.44 7.12
N LEU A 28 -8.18 2.49 7.98
CA LEU A 28 -8.10 1.06 7.65
C LEU A 28 -9.39 0.28 7.95
N LYS A 29 -10.45 0.93 8.45
CA LYS A 29 -11.77 0.32 8.58
C LYS A 29 -12.62 0.68 7.36
N GLU A 30 -12.45 -0.03 6.25
CA GLU A 30 -13.49 -0.09 5.23
C GLU A 30 -14.60 -1.06 5.68
N SER A 31 -15.79 -0.48 5.87
CA SER A 31 -17.14 -0.99 5.59
C SER A 31 -17.44 -2.49 5.79
N LYS A 32 -18.26 -2.79 6.81
CA LYS A 32 -19.31 -3.82 6.75
C LYS A 32 -20.62 -3.24 7.36
N PRO A 33 -21.78 -3.64 6.83
CA PRO A 33 -23.05 -2.95 7.07
C PRO A 33 -23.67 -3.27 8.43
N ASP A 34 -24.53 -2.34 8.86
CA ASP A 34 -25.28 -2.33 10.10
C ASP A 34 -26.12 -3.59 10.35
N LEU A 35 -26.14 -4.06 11.59
CA LEU A 35 -27.20 -4.91 12.14
C LEU A 35 -27.50 -4.45 13.57
N GLU A 36 -28.75 -4.04 13.75
CA GLU A 36 -29.33 -3.44 14.94
C GLU A 36 -29.49 -4.40 16.14
N THR A 37 -29.31 -3.81 17.33
CA THR A 37 -30.00 -4.02 18.62
C THR A 37 -30.02 -5.38 19.32
N VAL A 38 -29.58 -5.41 20.60
CA VAL A 38 -30.41 -5.79 21.78
C VAL A 38 -29.94 -5.00 23.02
N LYS A 39 -30.88 -4.53 23.85
CA LYS A 39 -30.70 -3.78 25.11
C LYS A 39 -30.62 -4.68 26.36
N ASP A 40 -29.73 -4.27 27.29
CA ASP A 40 -29.77 -4.30 28.78
C ASP A 40 -29.79 -5.65 29.57
N PRO A 41 -29.45 -5.72 30.89
CA PRO A 41 -29.23 -4.63 31.87
C PRO A 41 -28.03 -4.75 32.87
N LYS A 42 -27.64 -3.58 33.39
CA LYS A 42 -27.15 -3.23 34.77
C LYS A 42 -26.07 -4.11 35.45
N GLU A 43 -24.89 -3.52 35.66
CA GLU A 43 -24.09 -3.81 36.87
C GLU A 43 -23.34 -2.56 37.39
N GLU A 44 -23.84 -2.11 38.54
CA GLU A 44 -23.17 -1.50 39.70
C GLU A 44 -22.23 -0.28 39.60
N ARG A 45 -22.66 0.78 40.30
CA ARG A 45 -21.95 2.04 40.57
C ARG A 45 -20.59 1.80 41.23
N ARG A 46 -19.51 2.36 40.66
CA ARG A 46 -18.31 2.75 41.41
C ARG A 46 -18.34 4.27 41.65
N PRO A 47 -17.98 4.74 42.86
CA PRO A 47 -18.06 6.15 43.20
C PRO A 47 -17.08 6.98 42.37
N GLU A 48 -17.53 8.19 42.04
CA GLU A 48 -16.76 9.23 41.37
C GLU A 48 -15.58 9.68 42.25
N SER A 49 -14.45 9.01 42.09
CA SER A 49 -13.17 9.44 42.65
C SER A 49 -12.30 9.98 41.52
N CYS A 50 -12.53 11.26 41.22
CA CYS A 50 -11.54 12.24 40.74
C CYS A 50 -10.37 11.72 39.91
N LEU A 51 -10.64 11.43 38.64
CA LEU A 51 -9.90 11.90 37.47
C LEU A 51 -10.75 11.48 36.27
N VAL A 52 -11.68 12.35 35.86
CA VAL A 52 -12.17 12.32 34.49
C VAL A 52 -10.97 12.75 33.64
N LEU A 53 -10.09 11.80 33.31
CA LEU A 53 -9.38 11.91 32.06
C LEU A 53 -10.50 11.99 31.03
N GLU A 54 -10.63 13.16 30.38
CA GLU A 54 -11.46 13.27 29.20
C GLU A 54 -11.17 12.01 28.38
N LYS A 55 -12.21 11.22 28.13
CA LYS A 55 -12.12 10.03 27.27
C LYS A 55 -11.22 10.41 26.11
N GLU A 56 -10.04 9.77 25.99
CA GLU A 56 -9.02 10.16 25.02
C GLU A 56 -9.75 10.57 23.74
N PRO A 57 -9.61 11.84 23.28
CA PRO A 57 -10.45 12.35 22.21
C PRO A 57 -10.37 11.32 21.10
N ALA A 58 -11.52 10.73 20.76
CA ALA A 58 -11.58 9.64 19.80
C ALA A 58 -10.75 10.08 18.60
N ARG A 59 -9.58 9.44 18.39
CA ARG A 59 -8.52 10.02 17.56
C ARG A 59 -9.11 10.34 16.21
N LYS A 60 -9.24 11.64 15.91
CA LYS A 60 -9.88 12.11 14.68
C LYS A 60 -9.05 11.56 13.52
N ALA A 61 -9.68 10.79 12.64
CA ALA A 61 -9.04 10.35 11.42
C ALA A 61 -8.69 11.58 10.58
N PHE A 62 -7.51 11.59 9.97
CA PHE A 62 -7.15 12.64 9.03
C PHE A 62 -8.16 12.65 7.87
N ASP A 63 -8.62 13.83 7.52
CA ASP A 63 -9.55 14.04 6.42
C ASP A 63 -8.78 14.48 5.17
N SER A 64 -9.02 13.82 4.04
CA SER A 64 -8.39 14.14 2.75
C SER A 64 -8.82 15.48 2.17
N GLU A 65 -9.93 16.05 2.66
CA GLU A 65 -10.45 17.35 2.24
C GLU A 65 -10.05 18.50 3.18
N SER A 66 -9.52 18.17 4.37
CA SER A 66 -9.09 19.15 5.37
C SER A 66 -7.71 19.71 5.05
N ASN A 67 -7.63 21.01 4.77
CA ASN A 67 -6.35 21.69 4.53
C ASN A 67 -5.39 21.60 5.73
N GLU A 68 -5.90 21.63 6.96
CA GLU A 68 -5.07 21.51 8.17
C GLU A 68 -4.40 20.13 8.27
N ASP A 69 -5.10 19.07 7.86
CA ASP A 69 -4.57 17.71 7.88
C ASP A 69 -3.56 17.51 6.73
N ILE A 70 -3.84 18.08 5.55
CA ILE A 70 -2.90 18.08 4.41
C ILE A 70 -1.59 18.78 4.79
N GLU A 71 -1.65 19.97 5.37
CA GLU A 71 -0.46 20.74 5.78
C GLU A 71 0.36 20.01 6.84
N ARG A 72 -0.30 19.29 7.75
CA ARG A 72 0.38 18.47 8.77
C ARG A 72 1.03 17.23 8.18
N LEU A 73 0.42 16.60 7.17
CA LEU A 73 0.91 15.37 6.56
C LEU A 73 2.01 15.61 5.52
N ASP A 74 2.01 16.76 4.85
CA ASP A 74 2.95 17.08 3.76
C ASP A 74 4.44 16.88 4.11
N PRO A 75 4.94 17.31 5.29
CA PRO A 75 6.35 17.12 5.66
C PRO A 75 6.76 15.65 5.82
N PHE A 76 5.81 14.75 6.08
CA PHE A 76 6.10 13.32 6.25
C PHE A 76 6.48 12.63 4.94
N VAL A 77 6.13 13.21 3.79
CA VAL A 77 6.48 12.66 2.49
C VAL A 77 7.99 12.61 2.31
N ASP A 78 8.69 13.71 2.60
CA ASP A 78 10.14 13.78 2.46
C ASP A 78 10.85 12.85 3.44
N ILE A 79 10.36 12.77 4.68
CA ILE A 79 10.92 11.90 5.70
C ILE A 79 10.75 10.44 5.27
N ALA A 80 9.53 10.03 4.93
CA ALA A 80 9.27 8.68 4.46
C ALA A 80 10.14 8.35 3.24
N LEU A 81 10.33 9.29 2.30
CA LEU A 81 11.17 9.08 1.11
C LEU A 81 12.60 8.78 1.49
N GLN A 82 13.19 9.59 2.38
CA GLN A 82 14.57 9.38 2.86
C GLN A 82 14.73 8.01 3.51
N CYS A 83 13.71 7.56 4.23
CA CYS A 83 13.73 6.28 4.92
C CYS A 83 13.71 5.07 3.98
N LEU A 84 13.19 5.21 2.76
CA LEU A 84 13.30 4.18 1.72
C LEU A 84 14.74 3.94 1.27
N TYR A 85 15.67 4.89 1.48
CA TYR A 85 17.08 4.72 1.13
C TYR A 85 17.92 4.07 2.23
N LEU A 86 17.32 3.83 3.41
CA LEU A 86 18.01 3.17 4.51
C LEU A 86 18.11 1.66 4.26
N LYS A 87 19.16 1.04 4.82
CA LYS A 87 19.51 -0.38 4.56
C LYS A 87 18.68 -1.40 5.33
N TYR A 88 17.83 -0.96 6.27
CA TYR A 88 17.15 -1.86 7.18
C TYR A 88 15.76 -2.22 6.65
N ASP A 89 15.51 -3.51 6.40
CA ASP A 89 14.24 -4.01 5.82
C ASP A 89 13.00 -3.59 6.63
N GLN A 90 13.07 -3.61 7.96
CA GLN A 90 11.95 -3.18 8.80
C GLN A 90 11.63 -1.69 8.65
N ILE A 91 12.65 -0.85 8.47
CA ILE A 91 12.46 0.58 8.22
C ILE A 91 11.85 0.77 6.83
N LEU A 92 12.32 0.01 5.84
CA LEU A 92 11.79 0.02 4.49
C LEU A 92 10.30 -0.36 4.45
N ILE A 93 9.93 -1.49 5.07
CA ILE A 93 8.55 -1.98 5.15
C ILE A 93 7.64 -0.93 5.77
N ASN A 94 8.06 -0.36 6.90
CA ASN A 94 7.27 0.67 7.59
C ASN A 94 7.16 1.95 6.76
N SER A 95 8.22 2.36 6.07
CA SER A 95 8.22 3.53 5.19
C SER A 95 7.29 3.33 3.99
N LEU A 96 7.29 2.15 3.36
CA LEU A 96 6.37 1.81 2.27
C LEU A 96 4.92 1.83 2.75
N ARG A 97 4.62 1.29 3.93
CA ARG A 97 3.28 1.35 4.54
C ARG A 97 2.84 2.80 4.79
N CYS A 98 3.75 3.64 5.28
CA CYS A 98 3.48 5.08 5.45
C CYS A 98 3.16 5.74 4.11
N PHE A 99 3.94 5.47 3.06
CA PHE A 99 3.66 5.98 1.71
C PHE A 99 2.31 5.54 1.16
N LEU A 100 1.93 4.29 1.35
CA LEU A 100 0.60 3.79 0.92
C LEU A 100 -0.54 4.58 1.55
N LEU A 101 -0.35 5.08 2.77
CA LEU A 101 -1.34 5.90 3.44
C LEU A 101 -1.29 7.35 2.94
N LEU A 102 -0.08 7.92 2.78
CA LEU A 102 0.11 9.27 2.24
C LEU A 102 -0.42 9.41 0.80
N LEU A 103 -0.35 8.34 -0.01
CA LEU A 103 -0.88 8.29 -1.37
C LEU A 103 -2.40 8.58 -1.44
N LYS A 104 -3.13 8.42 -0.34
CA LYS A 104 -4.57 8.71 -0.28
C LYS A 104 -4.89 10.21 -0.16
N PHE A 105 -3.88 11.04 0.10
CA PHE A 105 -4.04 12.47 0.34
C PHE A 105 -3.46 13.28 -0.82
N PRO A 106 -4.06 14.42 -1.19
CA PRO A 106 -3.58 15.26 -2.29
C PRO A 106 -2.37 16.13 -1.88
N LEU A 107 -1.30 15.52 -1.36
CA LEU A 107 -0.15 16.21 -0.78
C LEU A 107 0.76 16.87 -1.86
N PRO A 108 1.09 18.17 -1.76
CA PRO A 108 2.03 18.83 -2.68
C PRO A 108 3.43 18.20 -2.76
N ALA A 109 4.02 17.82 -1.62
CA ALA A 109 5.33 17.18 -1.57
C ALA A 109 5.32 15.82 -2.27
N LEU A 110 4.19 15.10 -2.22
CA LEU A 110 4.02 13.81 -2.89
C LEU A 110 4.07 13.97 -4.41
N ARG A 111 3.43 15.00 -4.96
CA ARG A 111 3.50 15.31 -6.41
C ARG A 111 4.92 15.61 -6.86
N THR A 112 5.66 16.39 -6.06
CA THR A 112 7.04 16.80 -6.34
C THR A 112 8.00 15.61 -6.28
N ASN A 113 7.81 14.72 -5.30
CA ASN A 113 8.68 13.58 -5.07
C ASN A 113 8.26 12.28 -5.77
N MET A 114 7.10 12.26 -6.44
CA MET A 114 6.57 11.08 -7.13
C MET A 114 7.58 10.40 -8.09
N PRO A 115 8.36 11.14 -8.91
CA PRO A 115 9.35 10.50 -9.78
C PRO A 115 10.43 9.74 -9.00
N LYS A 116 10.96 10.32 -7.91
CA LYS A 116 11.96 9.68 -7.06
C LYS A 116 11.40 8.44 -6.37
N PHE A 117 10.16 8.53 -5.90
CA PHE A 117 9.48 7.41 -5.28
C PHE A 117 9.29 6.27 -6.28
N LEU A 118 8.82 6.55 -7.50
CA LEU A 118 8.71 5.57 -8.57
C LEU A 118 10.05 4.91 -8.91
N ASP A 119 11.11 5.70 -9.06
CA ASP A 119 12.46 5.17 -9.34
C ASP A 119 12.89 4.18 -8.26
N ARG A 120 12.60 4.53 -7.00
CA ARG A 120 12.90 3.67 -5.85
C ARG A 120 12.06 2.39 -5.84
N LEU A 121 10.78 2.46 -6.19
CA LEU A 121 9.91 1.28 -6.31
C LEU A 121 10.41 0.32 -7.38
N PHE A 122 10.88 0.80 -8.54
CA PHE A 122 11.46 -0.05 -9.58
C PHE A 122 12.76 -0.73 -9.13
N ILE A 123 13.60 -0.03 -8.35
CA ILE A 123 14.79 -0.64 -7.74
C ILE A 123 14.37 -1.78 -6.80
N PHE A 124 13.39 -1.55 -5.92
CA PHE A 124 12.90 -2.62 -5.04
C PHE A 124 12.28 -3.79 -5.81
N LEU A 125 11.60 -3.51 -6.91
CA LEU A 125 11.04 -4.55 -7.75
C LEU A 125 12.15 -5.43 -8.33
N ALA A 126 13.27 -4.84 -8.78
CA ALA A 126 14.43 -5.59 -9.27
C ALA A 126 15.15 -6.36 -8.16
N ASP A 127 15.42 -5.71 -7.03
CA ASP A 127 16.15 -6.29 -5.91
C ASP A 127 15.34 -7.45 -5.30
N TYR A 128 14.10 -7.19 -4.86
CA TYR A 128 13.35 -8.15 -4.05
C TYR A 128 12.65 -9.26 -4.84
N THR A 129 12.56 -9.18 -6.16
CA THR A 129 12.11 -10.33 -6.99
C THR A 129 13.23 -11.35 -7.21
N ALA A 130 14.46 -10.89 -7.40
CA ALA A 130 15.63 -11.75 -7.60
C ALA A 130 15.91 -12.63 -6.36
N PHE A 131 15.73 -12.09 -5.15
CA PHE A 131 16.05 -12.79 -3.91
C PHE A 131 15.09 -13.93 -3.53
N THR A 132 13.91 -14.03 -4.15
CA THR A 132 12.97 -15.13 -3.86
C THR A 132 13.40 -16.49 -4.42
N THR A 133 14.46 -16.54 -5.23
CA THR A 133 14.96 -17.77 -5.90
C THR A 133 16.19 -18.39 -5.25
N ALA A 134 16.89 -17.66 -4.38
CA ALA A 134 18.09 -18.14 -3.71
C ALA A 134 17.72 -18.49 -2.26
N GLY A 135 17.94 -19.75 -1.84
CA GLY A 135 17.53 -20.31 -0.54
C GLY A 135 18.15 -19.64 0.70
N HIS A 136 17.77 -18.40 0.96
CA HIS A 136 18.17 -17.60 2.13
C HIS A 136 17.30 -17.96 3.34
N ALA A 137 17.78 -17.60 4.54
CA ALA A 137 17.09 -17.87 5.80
C ALA A 137 15.63 -17.38 5.80
N ALA A 138 14.73 -18.14 6.43
CA ALA A 138 13.28 -17.97 6.37
C ALA A 138 12.80 -16.54 6.71
N GLU A 139 13.48 -15.84 7.61
CA GLU A 139 13.14 -14.45 7.98
C GLU A 139 13.39 -13.45 6.83
N TYR A 140 14.48 -13.60 6.08
CA TYR A 140 14.78 -12.77 4.91
C TYR A 140 13.83 -13.06 3.75
N ALA A 141 13.44 -14.33 3.57
CA ALA A 141 12.41 -14.71 2.60
C ALA A 141 11.06 -14.07 2.92
N GLN A 142 10.71 -13.96 4.21
CA GLN A 142 9.46 -13.32 4.62
C GLN A 142 9.47 -11.80 4.40
N ASN A 143 10.56 -11.12 4.79
CA ASN A 143 10.69 -9.67 4.59
C ASN A 143 10.69 -9.31 3.09
N SER A 144 11.37 -10.10 2.26
CA SER A 144 11.41 -9.85 0.81
C SER A 144 10.05 -10.03 0.14
N LEU A 145 9.29 -11.07 0.53
CA LEU A 145 7.92 -11.23 0.08
C LEU A 145 7.06 -10.03 0.50
N GLU A 146 7.14 -9.60 1.76
CA GLU A 146 6.38 -8.46 2.27
C GLU A 146 6.71 -7.15 1.51
N VAL A 147 7.98 -6.87 1.28
CA VAL A 147 8.41 -5.71 0.48
C VAL A 147 7.82 -5.78 -0.92
N SER A 148 7.92 -6.92 -1.60
CA SER A 148 7.34 -7.10 -2.94
C SER A 148 5.83 -6.80 -2.95
N GLN A 149 5.09 -7.34 -1.98
CA GLN A 149 3.65 -7.08 -1.85
C GLN A 149 3.32 -5.60 -1.64
N LEU A 150 4.10 -4.90 -0.81
CA LEU A 150 3.94 -3.46 -0.56
C LEU A 150 4.27 -2.62 -1.80
N VAL A 151 5.31 -3.00 -2.55
CA VAL A 151 5.69 -2.36 -3.81
C VAL A 151 4.58 -2.51 -4.85
N PHE A 152 4.01 -3.71 -5.01
CA PHE A 152 2.87 -3.95 -5.91
C PHE A 152 1.63 -3.14 -5.51
N LYS A 153 1.34 -3.05 -4.21
CA LYS A 153 0.28 -2.18 -3.69
C LYS A 153 0.54 -0.71 -4.00
N ALA A 154 1.79 -0.26 -3.89
CA ALA A 154 2.15 1.13 -4.19
C ALA A 154 1.98 1.43 -5.67
N PHE A 155 2.47 0.57 -6.56
CA PHE A 155 2.21 0.69 -8.00
C PHE A 155 0.72 0.68 -8.32
N THR A 156 -0.06 -0.20 -7.69
CA THR A 156 -1.51 -0.29 -7.88
C THR A 156 -2.18 1.04 -7.53
N GLN A 157 -1.84 1.64 -6.38
CA GLN A 157 -2.40 2.92 -5.95
C GLN A 157 -1.96 4.05 -6.87
N ILE A 158 -0.67 4.12 -7.22
CA ILE A 158 -0.15 5.11 -8.14
C ILE A 158 -0.86 5.02 -9.49
N ILE A 159 -1.06 3.84 -10.07
CA ILE A 159 -1.71 3.70 -11.39
C ILE A 159 -3.17 4.16 -11.36
N LYS A 160 -3.89 3.90 -10.26
CA LYS A 160 -5.28 4.34 -10.08
C LYS A 160 -5.38 5.87 -10.11
N ASP A 161 -4.47 6.55 -9.41
CA ASP A 161 -4.57 7.98 -9.14
C ASP A 161 -3.71 8.84 -10.09
N ALA A 162 -2.69 8.26 -10.72
CA ALA A 162 -1.71 9.01 -11.50
C ALA A 162 -2.21 9.37 -12.89
N PRO A 163 -1.82 10.55 -13.40
CA PRO A 163 -2.02 10.89 -14.80
C PRO A 163 -1.21 9.94 -15.70
N ASN A 164 -1.75 9.64 -16.89
CA ASN A 164 -1.22 8.61 -17.80
C ASN A 164 0.26 8.81 -18.20
N PHE A 165 0.80 10.03 -18.11
CA PHE A 165 2.18 10.33 -18.51
C PHE A 165 3.24 9.91 -17.47
N LEU A 166 2.84 9.54 -16.24
CA LEU A 166 3.77 9.24 -15.15
C LEU A 166 4.56 7.94 -15.40
N LEU A 167 3.98 7.00 -16.14
CA LEU A 167 4.62 5.74 -16.53
C LEU A 167 5.00 5.80 -18.01
N THR A 168 6.30 5.85 -18.29
CA THR A 168 6.81 5.71 -19.65
C THR A 168 6.56 4.30 -20.18
N ALA A 169 6.48 4.13 -21.51
CA ALA A 169 6.25 2.83 -22.13
C ALA A 169 7.23 1.74 -21.63
N LYS A 170 8.52 2.08 -21.49
CA LYS A 170 9.54 1.17 -20.95
C LYS A 170 9.29 0.77 -19.50
N ARG A 171 8.87 1.72 -18.65
CA ARG A 171 8.55 1.44 -17.24
C ARG A 171 7.31 0.57 -17.10
N LEU A 172 6.29 0.82 -17.93
CA LEU A 172 5.10 0.00 -18.00
C LEU A 172 5.43 -1.44 -18.44
N GLN A 173 6.20 -1.60 -19.51
CA GLN A 173 6.62 -2.92 -20.00
C GLN A 173 7.42 -3.70 -18.95
N LEU A 174 8.32 -3.02 -18.24
CA LEU A 174 9.08 -3.62 -17.14
C LEU A 174 8.15 -4.08 -16.02
N LEU A 175 7.25 -3.20 -15.55
CA LEU A 175 6.27 -3.52 -14.51
C LEU A 175 5.37 -4.69 -14.91
N LEU A 176 4.92 -4.74 -16.17
CA LEU A 176 4.10 -5.83 -16.71
C LEU A 176 4.86 -7.16 -16.71
N THR A 177 6.15 -7.17 -17.00
CA THR A 177 6.97 -8.40 -16.98
C THR A 177 7.03 -9.01 -15.58
N TYR A 178 7.16 -8.17 -14.56
CA TYR A 178 7.12 -8.64 -13.18
C TYR A 178 5.71 -9.08 -12.75
N ALA A 179 4.69 -8.31 -13.12
CA ALA A 179 3.32 -8.64 -12.79
C ALA A 179 2.87 -9.95 -13.46
N GLU A 180 3.29 -10.20 -14.70
CA GLU A 180 3.10 -11.47 -15.42
C GLU A 180 3.72 -12.64 -14.65
N THR A 181 4.99 -12.49 -14.24
CA THR A 181 5.70 -13.51 -13.45
C THR A 181 4.95 -13.86 -12.16
N ASP A 182 4.49 -12.85 -11.42
CA ASP A 182 3.77 -13.05 -10.16
C ASP A 182 2.33 -13.55 -10.38
N VAL A 183 1.66 -13.22 -11.49
CA VAL A 183 0.34 -13.79 -11.85
C VAL A 183 0.43 -15.29 -12.13
N PHE A 184 1.54 -15.77 -12.69
CA PHE A 184 1.73 -17.20 -12.96
C PHE A 184 2.15 -18.00 -11.72
N ASP A 185 2.63 -17.33 -10.67
CA ASP A 185 2.99 -17.96 -9.41
C ASP A 185 1.78 -18.05 -8.47
N SER A 186 1.33 -19.27 -8.19
CA SER A 186 0.17 -19.53 -7.35
C SER A 186 0.22 -18.89 -5.94
N GLN A 187 1.43 -18.65 -5.41
CA GLN A 187 1.66 -18.06 -4.10
C GLN A 187 1.66 -16.53 -4.14
N LYS A 188 1.98 -15.91 -5.30
CA LYS A 188 2.14 -14.46 -5.46
C LYS A 188 0.99 -13.81 -6.24
N GLN A 189 0.23 -14.56 -7.03
CA GLN A 189 -0.83 -14.06 -7.92
C GLN A 189 -1.87 -13.17 -7.22
N ALA A 190 -2.16 -13.44 -5.93
CA ALA A 190 -3.14 -12.67 -5.17
C ALA A 190 -2.80 -11.17 -5.06
N VAL A 191 -1.51 -10.80 -5.00
CA VAL A 191 -1.07 -9.40 -4.95
C VAL A 191 -0.89 -8.79 -6.33
N ALA A 192 -0.77 -9.60 -7.38
CA ALA A 192 -0.65 -9.15 -8.75
C ALA A 192 -2.01 -8.80 -9.38
N PHE A 193 -3.10 -9.50 -9.04
CA PHE A 193 -4.42 -9.22 -9.60
C PHE A 193 -4.89 -7.75 -9.44
N PRO A 194 -4.75 -7.09 -8.26
CA PRO A 194 -5.13 -5.69 -8.11
C PRO A 194 -4.34 -4.76 -9.03
N LEU A 195 -3.06 -5.04 -9.25
CA LEU A 195 -2.19 -4.26 -10.13
C LEU A 195 -2.62 -4.40 -11.60
N ILE A 196 -2.80 -5.63 -12.09
CA ILE A 196 -3.27 -5.90 -13.45
C ILE A 196 -4.65 -5.26 -13.68
N LYS A 197 -5.56 -5.41 -12.72
CA LYS A 197 -6.88 -4.78 -12.76
C LYS A 197 -6.77 -3.26 -12.90
N ALA A 198 -5.89 -2.61 -12.14
CA ALA A 198 -5.68 -1.17 -12.23
C ALA A 198 -5.14 -0.75 -13.61
N ILE A 199 -4.17 -1.50 -14.17
CA ILE A 199 -3.61 -1.26 -15.51
C ILE A 199 -4.70 -1.33 -16.60
N ILE A 200 -5.55 -2.36 -16.54
CA ILE A 200 -6.64 -2.57 -17.51
C ILE A 200 -7.69 -1.46 -17.40
N ILE A 201 -8.12 -1.11 -16.18
CA ILE A 201 -9.11 -0.04 -15.95
C ILE A 201 -8.60 1.30 -16.51
N ARG A 202 -7.30 1.57 -16.38
CA ARG A 202 -6.66 2.78 -16.93
C ARG A 202 -6.41 2.71 -18.45
N LYS A 203 -6.72 1.58 -19.09
CA LYS A 203 -6.54 1.33 -20.53
C LYS A 203 -5.11 1.61 -21.02
N LEU A 204 -4.12 1.24 -20.21
CA LEU A 204 -2.72 1.37 -20.60
C LEU A 204 -2.42 0.34 -21.71
N GLN A 205 -2.06 0.82 -22.90
CA GLN A 205 -1.85 -0.03 -24.06
C GLN A 205 -0.43 -0.59 -24.07
N ASP A 206 -0.32 -1.92 -24.02
CA ASP A 206 0.91 -2.69 -24.23
C ASP A 206 0.52 -4.09 -24.72
N PRO A 207 1.23 -4.69 -25.70
CA PRO A 207 0.95 -6.04 -26.18
C PRO A 207 0.87 -7.09 -25.06
N LYS A 208 1.69 -6.96 -24.00
CA LYS A 208 1.68 -7.89 -22.86
C LYS A 208 0.37 -7.86 -22.09
N VAL A 209 -0.36 -6.74 -22.07
CA VAL A 209 -1.66 -6.68 -21.41
C VAL A 209 -2.64 -7.65 -22.06
N THR A 210 -2.61 -7.76 -23.39
CA THR A 210 -3.45 -8.70 -24.15
C THR A 210 -3.09 -10.15 -23.81
N GLU A 211 -1.80 -10.48 -23.76
CA GLU A 211 -1.31 -11.82 -23.40
C GLU A 211 -1.76 -12.22 -21.98
N ILE A 212 -1.61 -11.30 -21.00
CA ILE A 212 -2.06 -11.52 -19.63
C ILE A 212 -3.58 -11.73 -19.58
N ILE A 213 -4.38 -10.93 -20.29
CA ILE A 213 -5.84 -11.09 -20.33
C ILE A 213 -6.23 -12.47 -20.89
N GLN A 214 -5.55 -12.93 -21.94
CA GLN A 214 -5.80 -14.26 -22.50
C GLN A 214 -5.51 -15.36 -21.47
N TYR A 215 -4.35 -15.30 -20.81
CA TYR A 215 -4.00 -16.24 -19.74
C TYR A 215 -5.02 -16.23 -18.59
N LEU A 216 -5.45 -15.04 -18.15
CA LEU A 216 -6.46 -14.91 -17.09
C LEU A 216 -7.81 -15.50 -17.53
N SER A 217 -8.15 -15.41 -18.81
CA SER A 217 -9.41 -15.94 -19.36
C SER A 217 -9.44 -17.47 -19.32
N GLU A 218 -8.33 -18.12 -19.65
CA GLU A 218 -8.19 -19.57 -19.52
C GLU A 218 -8.21 -19.98 -18.04
N THR A 219 -7.44 -19.29 -17.20
CA THR A 219 -7.29 -19.56 -15.77
C THR A 219 -8.59 -19.34 -14.98
N ALA A 220 -9.45 -18.42 -15.43
CA ALA A 220 -10.79 -18.18 -14.88
C ALA A 220 -11.69 -19.43 -14.91
N ILE A 221 -11.39 -20.38 -15.80
CA ILE A 221 -12.15 -21.62 -16.01
C ILE A 221 -11.35 -22.81 -15.48
N THR A 222 -10.06 -22.90 -15.79
CA THR A 222 -9.23 -24.09 -15.53
C THR A 222 -8.66 -24.18 -14.12
N SER A 223 -8.52 -23.06 -13.39
CA SER A 223 -7.90 -23.08 -12.06
C SER A 223 -8.72 -23.91 -11.08
N GLU A 224 -8.05 -24.75 -10.28
CA GLU A 224 -8.70 -25.56 -9.23
C GLU A 224 -9.20 -24.69 -8.07
N ILE A 225 -8.57 -23.52 -7.87
CA ILE A 225 -8.85 -22.62 -6.74
C ILE A 225 -9.99 -21.67 -7.09
N SER A 226 -11.12 -21.78 -6.39
CA SER A 226 -12.31 -20.95 -6.64
C SER A 226 -12.04 -19.44 -6.53
N TYR A 227 -11.24 -19.03 -5.54
CA TYR A 227 -10.84 -17.64 -5.36
C TYR A 227 -10.07 -17.08 -6.58
N VAL A 228 -9.14 -17.85 -7.13
CA VAL A 228 -8.35 -17.45 -8.31
C VAL A 228 -9.27 -17.28 -9.50
N ARG A 229 -10.16 -18.24 -9.75
CA ARG A 229 -11.15 -18.14 -10.83
C ARG A 229 -11.98 -16.86 -10.71
N GLU A 230 -12.41 -16.52 -9.50
CA GLU A 230 -13.17 -15.29 -9.25
C GLU A 230 -12.34 -14.03 -9.50
N GLN A 231 -11.11 -13.96 -9.00
CA GLN A 231 -10.23 -12.82 -9.26
C GLN A 231 -9.99 -12.63 -10.76
N CYS A 232 -9.69 -13.69 -11.52
CA CYS A 232 -9.53 -13.62 -12.97
C CYS A 232 -10.78 -13.04 -13.65
N ARG A 233 -11.99 -13.54 -13.33
CA ARG A 233 -13.24 -13.00 -13.86
C ARG A 233 -13.41 -11.52 -13.52
N GLN A 234 -13.13 -11.14 -12.28
CA GLN A 234 -13.20 -9.75 -11.83
C GLN A 234 -12.23 -8.84 -12.60
N VAL A 235 -11.06 -9.34 -13.01
CA VAL A 235 -10.14 -8.58 -13.87
C VAL A 235 -10.73 -8.43 -15.28
N ILE A 236 -11.15 -9.54 -15.90
CA ILE A 236 -11.63 -9.59 -17.29
C ILE A 236 -12.89 -8.75 -17.51
N LEU A 237 -13.82 -8.73 -16.56
CA LEU A 237 -15.06 -7.96 -16.67
C LEU A 237 -14.82 -6.44 -16.82
N ASN A 238 -13.68 -5.93 -16.34
CA ASN A 238 -13.32 -4.52 -16.50
C ASN A 238 -12.70 -4.21 -17.86
N THR A 239 -12.42 -5.23 -18.66
CA THR A 239 -11.89 -5.11 -20.02
C THR A 239 -13.04 -4.88 -21.01
N LYS A 240 -13.71 -3.73 -20.96
CA LYS A 240 -14.55 -3.29 -22.07
C LYS A 240 -13.67 -2.55 -23.08
N PHE A 241 -13.34 -3.26 -24.17
CA PHE A 241 -12.63 -2.73 -25.33
C PHE A 241 -13.40 -1.54 -25.94
#